data_AF-A0A2B7YNG2-F1
#
_entry.id   AF-A0A2B7YNG2-F1
#
_cell.length_a   1.000
_cell.length_b   1.000
_cell.length_c   1.000
_cell.angle_alpha   90.00
_cell.angle_beta   90.00
_cell.angle_gamma   90.00
#
_symmetry.space_group_name_H-M   'P 1'
#
loop_
_entity.id
_entity.type
_entity.pdbx_description
1 polymer ?
#
loop_
_entity_poly.entity_id
_entity_poly.type
_entity_poly.pdbx_seq_one_letter_code
_entity_poly.pdbx_strand_id
1 'polypeptide(L)'
;MVKNGSRERNIKFIPFQNYNVELNLSVQRYICKDCKKTFSPSTSIVKDNSNISNNLKYTIAQELQENISLTFIAKKYNLSISSVQRIMDECYSDFKVNKDHLPETICI
;
A
#
# COMPACT_ATOMS: atom_id res chain seq x y z
N MET A 1 -12.47 22.50 -16.63
CA MET A 1 -12.09 21.07 -16.74
C MET A 1 -13.24 20.27 -17.32
N VAL A 2 -13.00 19.14 -17.97
CA VAL A 2 -14.08 18.24 -18.46
C VAL A 2 -13.81 16.78 -18.14
N LYS A 3 -14.88 16.01 -17.99
CA LYS A 3 -14.82 14.55 -17.79
C LYS A 3 -14.15 13.90 -19.01
N ASN A 4 -13.23 12.98 -18.76
CA ASN A 4 -12.44 12.27 -19.78
C ASN A 4 -12.43 10.76 -19.52
N GLY A 5 -13.62 10.18 -19.39
CA GLY A 5 -13.81 8.77 -19.03
C GLY A 5 -13.47 8.45 -17.57
N SER A 6 -13.52 7.17 -17.22
CA SER A 6 -13.17 6.64 -15.89
C SER A 6 -12.05 5.61 -16.00
N ARG A 7 -11.43 5.29 -14.87
CA ARG A 7 -10.48 4.19 -14.72
C ARG A 7 -10.94 3.29 -13.59
N GLU A 8 -11.18 2.02 -13.92
CA GLU A 8 -11.44 0.98 -12.93
C GLU A 8 -10.14 0.55 -12.24
N ARG A 9 -10.21 0.30 -10.93
CA ARG A 9 -9.08 -0.17 -10.13
C ARG A 9 -9.57 -1.19 -9.11
N ASN A 10 -8.95 -2.37 -9.10
CA ASN A 10 -9.15 -3.33 -8.02
C ASN A 10 -8.20 -3.00 -6.87
N ILE A 11 -8.75 -2.74 -5.69
CA ILE A 11 -8.04 -2.32 -4.49
C ILE A 11 -8.20 -3.40 -3.41
N LYS A 12 -7.08 -3.94 -2.94
CA LYS A 12 -7.07 -4.89 -1.82
C LYS A 12 -7.52 -4.20 -0.53
N PHE A 13 -8.46 -4.83 0.15
CA PHE A 13 -9.08 -4.32 1.36
C PHE A 13 -8.90 -5.27 2.54
N ILE A 14 -9.30 -4.83 3.72
CA ILE A 14 -9.23 -5.64 4.94
C ILE A 14 -10.11 -6.88 4.74
N PRO A 15 -9.57 -8.10 4.97
CA PRO A 15 -10.33 -9.34 4.90
C PRO A 15 -11.54 -9.32 5.85
N PHE A 16 -12.62 -9.96 5.43
CA PHE A 16 -13.83 -10.10 6.23
C PHE A 16 -14.21 -11.58 6.31
N GLN A 17 -14.43 -12.10 7.52
CA GLN A 17 -14.77 -13.52 7.75
C GLN A 17 -13.81 -14.51 7.08
N ASN A 18 -12.51 -14.25 7.11
CA ASN A 18 -11.46 -15.04 6.44
C ASN A 18 -11.50 -15.04 4.90
N TYR A 19 -12.32 -14.19 4.29
CA TYR A 19 -12.31 -13.97 2.85
C TYR A 19 -11.48 -12.72 2.51
N ASN A 20 -10.61 -12.85 1.51
CA ASN A 20 -9.93 -11.70 0.92
C ASN A 20 -10.96 -10.82 0.21
N VAL A 21 -10.92 -9.51 0.48
CA VAL A 21 -11.86 -8.53 -0.09
C VAL A 21 -11.11 -7.62 -1.04
N GLU A 22 -11.69 -7.39 -2.21
CA GLU A 22 -11.25 -6.36 -3.15
C GLU A 22 -12.39 -5.36 -3.42
N LEU A 23 -12.05 -4.08 -3.46
CA LEU A 23 -12.94 -3.01 -3.88
C LEU A 23 -12.70 -2.73 -5.36
N ASN A 24 -13.75 -2.75 -6.16
CA ASN A 24 -13.68 -2.25 -7.53
C ASN A 24 -14.03 -0.76 -7.53
N LEU A 25 -13.02 0.08 -7.73
CA LEU A 25 -13.13 1.52 -7.66
C LEU A 25 -13.10 2.14 -9.07
N SER A 26 -14.22 2.74 -9.47
CA SER A 26 -14.30 3.56 -10.69
C SER A 26 -13.88 5.00 -10.39
N VAL A 27 -12.71 5.40 -10.88
CA VAL A 27 -12.17 6.74 -10.66
C VAL A 27 -12.39 7.61 -11.89
N GLN A 28 -13.14 8.70 -11.74
CA GLN A 28 -13.35 9.67 -12.81
C GLN A 28 -12.01 10.31 -13.22
N ARG A 29 -11.72 10.34 -14.52
CA ARG A 29 -10.61 11.10 -15.10
C ARG A 29 -11.13 12.44 -15.60
N TYR A 30 -10.29 13.46 -15.47
CA TYR A 30 -10.54 14.80 -15.99
C TYR A 30 -9.42 15.21 -16.94
N ILE A 31 -9.75 16.11 -17.87
CA ILE A 31 -8.78 16.78 -18.73
C ILE A 31 -8.95 18.29 -18.62
N CYS A 32 -7.83 19.01 -18.55
CA CYS A 32 -7.81 20.46 -18.64
C CYS A 32 -8.03 20.88 -20.11
N LYS A 33 -8.95 21.82 -20.36
CA LYS A 33 -9.23 22.27 -21.73
C LYS A 33 -8.05 23.04 -22.34
N ASP A 34 -7.33 23.78 -21.51
CA ASP A 34 -6.30 24.73 -21.96
C ASP A 34 -4.95 24.01 -22.15
N CYS A 35 -4.49 23.28 -21.13
CA CYS A 35 -3.18 22.62 -21.17
C CYS A 35 -3.22 21.13 -21.55
N LYS A 36 -4.41 20.56 -21.80
CA LYS A 36 -4.65 19.15 -22.18
C LYS A 36 -4.12 18.09 -21.20
N LYS A 37 -3.63 18.47 -20.01
CA LYS A 37 -3.20 17.53 -18.96
C LYS A 37 -4.39 16.76 -18.40
N THR A 38 -4.18 15.47 -18.13
CA THR A 38 -5.18 14.60 -17.47
C THR A 38 -4.81 14.32 -16.03
N PHE A 39 -5.83 14.21 -15.17
CA PHE A 39 -5.64 13.85 -13.77
C PHE A 39 -6.90 13.15 -13.25
N SER A 40 -6.75 12.46 -12.12
CA SER A 40 -7.84 11.89 -11.35
C SER A 40 -7.84 12.54 -9.97
N PRO A 41 -9.01 12.77 -9.35
CA PRO A 41 -9.06 13.19 -7.96
C PRO A 41 -8.44 12.12 -7.07
N SER A 42 -7.73 12.54 -6.03
CA SER A 42 -7.30 11.65 -4.96
C SER A 42 -8.50 11.16 -4.16
N THR A 43 -8.33 10.03 -3.48
CA THR A 43 -9.35 9.42 -2.61
C THR A 43 -8.74 9.05 -1.27
N SER A 44 -9.54 9.12 -0.21
CA SER A 44 -9.14 8.65 1.13
C SER A 44 -9.01 7.12 1.19
N ILE A 45 -9.60 6.39 0.25
CA ILE A 45 -9.61 4.92 0.23
C ILE A 45 -8.22 4.35 -0.10
N VAL A 46 -7.52 4.96 -1.06
CA VAL A 46 -6.24 4.45 -1.55
C VAL A 46 -5.34 5.59 -2.05
N LYS A 47 -4.06 5.55 -1.68
CA LYS A 47 -3.03 6.46 -2.20
C LYS A 47 -2.88 6.31 -3.72
N ASP A 48 -2.53 7.41 -4.38
CA ASP A 48 -2.23 7.42 -5.81
C ASP A 48 -1.20 6.33 -6.17
N ASN A 49 -1.42 5.67 -7.31
CA ASN A 49 -0.59 4.57 -7.81
C ASN A 49 -0.45 3.35 -6.88
N SER A 50 -1.31 3.19 -5.85
CA SER A 50 -1.38 1.98 -5.03
C SER A 50 -2.64 1.16 -5.31
N ASN A 51 -2.55 -0.17 -5.21
CA ASN A 51 -3.70 -1.09 -5.26
C ASN A 51 -3.99 -1.71 -3.87
N ILE A 52 -3.40 -1.18 -2.80
CA ILE A 52 -3.62 -1.59 -1.42
C ILE A 52 -4.28 -0.42 -0.70
N SER A 53 -5.46 -0.64 -0.14
CA SER A 53 -6.18 0.42 0.58
C SER A 53 -5.36 0.99 1.74
N ASN A 54 -5.58 2.27 2.04
CA ASN A 54 -4.90 2.94 3.15
C ASN A 54 -5.21 2.25 4.49
N ASN A 55 -6.45 1.78 4.66
CA ASN A 55 -6.86 1.03 5.85
C ASN A 55 -6.09 -0.29 5.98
N LEU A 56 -5.94 -1.05 4.89
CA LEU A 56 -5.16 -2.29 4.91
C LEU A 56 -3.69 -2.03 5.20
N LYS A 57 -3.10 -0.95 4.64
CA LYS A 57 -1.73 -0.55 4.96
C LYS A 57 -1.57 -0.25 6.46
N TYR A 58 -2.52 0.45 7.06
CA TYR A 58 -2.51 0.72 8.51
C TYR A 58 -2.60 -0.56 9.33
N THR A 59 -3.50 -1.48 8.98
CA THR A 59 -3.60 -2.79 9.65
C THR A 59 -2.29 -3.57 9.55
N ILE A 60 -1.66 -3.59 8.37
CA ILE A 60 -0.34 -4.24 8.18
C ILE A 60 0.72 -3.58 9.06
N ALA A 61 0.76 -2.26 9.13
CA ALA A 61 1.72 -1.53 9.97
C ALA A 61 1.55 -1.88 11.46
N GLN A 62 0.31 -2.01 11.94
CA GLN A 62 0.03 -2.45 13.31
C GLN A 62 0.50 -3.89 13.56
N GLU A 63 0.29 -4.81 12.61
CA GLU A 63 0.77 -6.19 12.74
C GLU A 63 2.30 -6.30 12.72
N LEU A 64 2.96 -5.47 11.91
CA LEU A 64 4.42 -5.38 11.89
C LEU A 64 4.96 -4.87 13.24
N GLN A 65 4.27 -3.93 13.88
CA GLN A 65 4.63 -3.43 15.21
C GLN A 65 4.57 -4.54 16.27
N GLU A 66 3.66 -5.49 16.12
CA GLU A 66 3.54 -6.70 16.97
C GLU A 66 4.56 -7.81 16.59
N ASN A 67 5.57 -7.50 15.77
CA ASN A 67 6.61 -8.42 15.29
C ASN A 67 6.05 -9.65 14.53
N ILE A 68 4.89 -9.53 13.90
CA ILE A 68 4.35 -10.58 13.04
C ILE A 68 5.18 -10.66 11.75
N SER A 69 5.52 -11.89 11.34
CA SER A 69 6.43 -12.08 10.20
C SER A 69 5.85 -11.58 8.87
N LEU A 70 6.72 -11.01 8.03
CA LEU A 70 6.37 -10.53 6.68
C LEU A 70 5.72 -11.62 5.82
N THR A 71 6.21 -12.86 5.93
CA THR A 71 5.69 -14.02 5.18
C THR A 71 4.27 -14.38 5.63
N PHE A 72 3.99 -14.32 6.93
CA PHE A 72 2.66 -14.57 7.46
C PHE A 72 1.68 -13.48 7.03
N ILE A 73 2.04 -12.20 7.18
CA ILE A 73 1.23 -11.06 6.75
C ILE A 73 0.94 -11.13 5.24
N ALA A 74 1.95 -11.42 4.43
CA ALA A 74 1.82 -11.58 2.99
C ALA A 74 0.79 -12.66 2.64
N LYS A 75 0.85 -13.82 3.31
CA LYS A 75 -0.11 -14.91 3.13
C LYS A 75 -1.52 -14.50 3.60
N LYS A 76 -1.63 -13.88 4.77
CA LYS A 76 -2.90 -13.46 5.39
C LYS A 76 -3.69 -12.49 4.52
N TYR A 77 -3.00 -11.52 3.91
CA TYR A 77 -3.62 -10.45 3.11
C TYR A 77 -3.49 -10.66 1.59
N ASN A 78 -3.05 -11.86 1.16
CA ASN A 78 -2.80 -12.20 -0.23
C ASN A 78 -1.92 -11.14 -0.94
N LEU A 79 -0.85 -10.71 -0.29
CA LEU A 79 0.14 -9.76 -0.82
C LEU A 79 1.44 -10.47 -1.17
N SER A 80 2.26 -9.84 -2.03
CA SER A 80 3.65 -10.28 -2.15
C SER A 80 4.42 -9.84 -0.91
N ILE A 81 5.42 -10.63 -0.50
CA ILE A 81 6.34 -10.26 0.59
C ILE A 81 6.97 -8.89 0.30
N SER A 82 7.36 -8.63 -0.95
CA SER A 82 7.90 -7.33 -1.38
C SER A 82 6.93 -6.16 -1.19
N SER A 83 5.63 -6.37 -1.29
CA SER A 83 4.64 -5.33 -1.02
C SER A 83 4.55 -5.03 0.47
N VAL A 84 4.62 -6.06 1.31
CA VAL A 84 4.65 -5.89 2.78
C VAL A 84 5.93 -5.19 3.21
N GLN A 85 7.08 -5.58 2.66
CA GLN A 85 8.37 -4.91 2.90
C GLN A 85 8.30 -3.43 2.55
N ARG A 86 7.74 -3.07 1.39
CA ARG A 86 7.56 -1.65 1.03
C ARG A 86 6.67 -0.87 2.00
N ILE A 87 5.64 -1.50 2.57
CA ILE A 87 4.79 -0.87 3.58
C ILE A 87 5.60 -0.67 4.87
N MET A 88 6.40 -1.66 5.28
CA MET A 88 7.32 -1.53 6.40
C MET A 88 8.31 -0.37 6.19
N ASP A 89 8.94 -0.30 5.01
CA ASP A 89 9.88 0.78 4.66
C ASP A 89 9.22 2.16 4.64
N GLU A 90 7.96 2.25 4.20
CA GLU A 90 7.15 3.48 4.23
C GLU A 90 6.81 3.92 5.67
N CYS A 91 6.63 2.97 6.60
CA CYS A 91 6.28 3.23 8.00
C CYS A 91 7.48 3.50 8.91
N TYR A 92 8.63 2.90 8.61
CA TYR A 92 9.86 2.96 9.42
C TYR A 92 11.01 3.61 8.65
N SER A 93 10.76 4.74 7.99
CA SER A 93 11.78 5.47 7.21
C SER A 93 13.02 5.84 8.02
N ASP A 94 12.85 6.02 9.33
CA ASP A 94 13.91 6.41 10.27
C ASP A 94 14.70 5.19 10.80
N PHE A 95 14.17 3.98 10.62
CA PHE A 95 14.89 2.74 10.92
C PHE A 95 15.81 2.38 9.74
N LYS A 96 16.88 3.16 9.56
CA LYS A 96 18.01 2.71 8.77
C LYS A 96 18.92 1.89 9.68
N VAL A 97 18.98 0.57 9.43
CA VAL A 97 20.11 -0.24 9.93
C VAL A 97 21.37 0.49 9.49
N ASN A 98 22.16 0.96 10.45
CA ASN A 98 23.41 1.62 10.17
C ASN A 98 24.34 0.60 9.49
N LYS A 99 24.45 0.68 8.16
CA LYS A 99 25.26 -0.25 7.37
C LYS A 99 26.75 0.02 7.51
N ASP A 100 27.12 1.14 8.13
CA ASP A 100 28.51 1.55 8.28
C ASP A 100 29.17 0.86 9.48
N HIS A 101 28.41 0.19 10.36
CA HIS A 101 28.94 -0.56 11.49
C HIS A 101 28.34 -1.97 11.54
N LEU A 102 29.21 -2.96 11.38
CA LEU A 102 28.88 -4.35 11.67
C LEU A 102 28.89 -4.54 13.20
N PRO A 103 27.82 -5.06 13.83
CA PRO A 103 27.87 -5.36 15.27
C PRO A 103 29.01 -6.34 15.54
N GLU A 104 29.83 -6.05 16.56
CA GLU A 104 31.04 -6.83 16.91
C GLU A 104 30.74 -8.29 17.29
N THR A 105 29.48 -8.65 17.50
CA THR A 105 29.13 -10.04 17.83
C THR A 105 27.75 -10.40 17.28
N ILE A 106 27.74 -11.32 16.32
CA ILE A 106 26.58 -12.18 16.05
C ILE A 106 26.78 -13.39 16.96
N CYS A 107 26.09 -13.42 18.10
CA CYS A 107 26.01 -14.65 18.88
C CYS A 107 25.14 -15.63 18.09
N ILE A 108 25.75 -16.74 17.64
CA ILE A 108 25.09 -17.91 17.06
C ILE A 108 24.80 -18.90 18.18
#